data_AF-A0A2W0AV75-F1
#
_entry.id   AF-A0A2W0AV75-F1
#
_cell.length_a   1.000
_cell.length_b   1.000
_cell.length_c   1.000
_cell.angle_alpha   90.00
_cell.angle_beta   90.00
_cell.angle_gamma   90.00
#
_symmetry.space_group_name_H-M   'P 1'
#
loop_
_entity.id
_entity.type
_entity.pdbx_description
1 polymer ?
#
loop_
_entity_poly.entity_id
_entity_poly.type
_entity_poly.pdbx_seq_one_letter_code
_entity_poly.pdbx_strand_id
1 'polypeptide(L)'
;MGATGTRHAIAGKNRSAAALQPDVNLRQSDSSSGRHVFYGLPCANCHTYYDADQSVCPVCKSDQRVAPKAAPVPAMADADPRPSLDDLEEERERFLKEFRSELFSANMQINAAASFRCSLEENHERNAEPAAICKGCYDQLQQKADQMEAAMHIDVKEAAQIVYDAVWADPSDPAKTYQNAASALLTEIRKRAGINIVLTTLQPYQH
;
A
#
# COMPACT_ATOMS: atom_id res chain seq x y z
N MET A 1 -14.05 -71.00 -13.71
CA MET A 1 -14.18 -71.09 -15.19
C MET A 1 -14.56 -69.70 -15.66
N GLY A 2 -13.85 -68.96 -16.49
CA GLY A 2 -12.69 -69.16 -17.37
C GLY A 2 -12.70 -67.93 -18.29
N ALA A 3 -11.54 -67.33 -18.52
CA ALA A 3 -11.35 -66.01 -19.12
C ALA A 3 -11.75 -65.92 -20.61
N THR A 4 -11.99 -64.69 -21.10
CA THR A 4 -11.32 -64.11 -22.28
C THR A 4 -11.61 -62.60 -22.35
N GLY A 5 -10.56 -61.79 -22.39
CA GLY A 5 -10.64 -60.39 -22.75
C GLY A 5 -10.19 -60.17 -24.20
N THR A 6 -10.54 -59.01 -24.77
CA THR A 6 -9.85 -58.48 -25.95
C THR A 6 -9.71 -56.97 -25.84
N ARG A 7 -8.46 -56.53 -25.93
CA ARG A 7 -7.96 -55.15 -26.00
C ARG A 7 -8.34 -54.53 -27.34
N HIS A 8 -8.50 -53.20 -27.39
CA HIS A 8 -8.05 -52.39 -28.52
C HIS A 8 -7.39 -51.12 -28.00
N ALA A 9 -6.17 -50.88 -28.48
CA ALA A 9 -5.33 -49.72 -28.28
C ALA A 9 -5.03 -49.11 -29.66
N ILE A 10 -5.03 -47.78 -29.76
CA ILE A 10 -4.28 -46.97 -30.75
C ILE A 10 -4.33 -45.52 -30.24
N ALA A 11 -3.23 -44.98 -29.71
CA ALA A 11 -2.20 -44.20 -30.43
C ALA A 11 -2.81 -42.92 -31.07
N GLY A 12 -2.49 -41.69 -30.67
CA GLY A 12 -1.21 -41.13 -30.29
C GLY A 12 -0.79 -40.12 -31.37
N LYS A 13 -0.83 -38.81 -31.08
CA LYS A 13 0.02 -37.82 -31.78
C LYS A 13 0.15 -36.51 -31.01
N ASN A 14 1.33 -36.36 -30.42
CA ASN A 14 1.94 -35.13 -29.95
C ASN A 14 1.97 -34.08 -31.06
N ARG A 15 1.69 -32.80 -30.76
CA ARG A 15 2.36 -31.67 -31.41
C ARG A 15 2.65 -30.55 -30.42
N SER A 16 3.94 -30.21 -30.42
CA SER A 16 4.67 -29.32 -29.54
C SER A 16 4.28 -27.85 -29.65
N ALA A 17 4.48 -27.15 -28.53
CA ALA A 17 5.08 -25.83 -28.36
C ALA A 17 5.12 -24.88 -29.58
N ALA A 18 4.36 -23.79 -29.49
CA ALA A 18 4.66 -22.54 -30.18
C ALA A 18 4.59 -21.41 -29.13
N ALA A 19 5.76 -21.06 -28.60
CA ALA A 19 5.93 -19.88 -27.76
C ALA A 19 5.69 -18.63 -28.61
N LEU A 20 4.79 -17.76 -28.14
CA LEU A 20 4.59 -16.42 -28.68
C LEU A 20 5.86 -15.59 -28.45
N GLN A 21 6.52 -15.23 -29.54
CA GLN A 21 7.56 -14.20 -29.55
C GLN A 21 6.91 -12.83 -29.79
N PRO A 22 7.31 -11.76 -29.08
CA PRO A 22 6.98 -10.41 -29.47
C PRO A 22 7.99 -9.88 -30.50
N ASP A 23 7.48 -9.49 -31.67
CA ASP A 23 8.19 -8.71 -32.68
C ASP A 23 8.61 -7.35 -32.11
N VAL A 24 9.89 -7.21 -31.75
CA VAL A 24 10.53 -5.91 -31.54
C VAL A 24 11.31 -5.54 -32.80
N ASN A 25 10.70 -4.65 -33.57
CA ASN A 25 11.26 -4.01 -34.75
C ASN A 25 12.46 -3.13 -34.34
N LEU A 26 13.66 -3.73 -34.39
CA LEU A 26 14.92 -3.03 -34.18
C LEU A 26 15.28 -2.27 -35.45
N ARG A 27 14.86 -1.00 -35.54
CA ARG A 27 15.43 -0.06 -36.51
C ARG A 27 16.90 0.15 -36.14
N GLN A 28 17.76 -0.31 -37.04
CA GLN A 28 19.17 0.09 -37.12
C GLN A 28 19.26 1.61 -37.24
N SER A 29 19.99 2.22 -36.32
CA SER A 29 20.69 3.48 -36.56
C SER A 29 21.95 3.50 -35.69
N ASP A 30 23.06 3.28 -36.38
CA ASP A 30 24.44 3.68 -36.13
C ASP A 30 25.18 3.25 -34.86
N SER A 31 26.36 2.70 -35.16
CA SER A 31 27.41 2.27 -34.25
C SER A 31 27.94 3.40 -33.37
N SER A 32 27.63 3.32 -32.08
CA SER A 32 28.66 3.42 -31.04
C SER A 32 28.22 2.55 -29.87
N SER A 33 29.12 1.67 -29.42
CA SER A 33 28.89 0.76 -28.31
C SER A 33 28.29 1.51 -27.11
N GLY A 34 27.08 1.14 -26.68
CA GLY A 34 26.40 1.71 -25.53
C GLY A 34 27.18 1.46 -24.23
N ARG A 35 28.19 2.29 -23.98
CA ARG A 35 28.73 2.48 -22.64
C ARG A 35 27.68 3.28 -21.87
N HIS A 36 27.29 2.77 -20.72
CA HIS A 36 26.44 3.50 -19.80
C HIS A 36 27.19 4.78 -19.40
N VAL A 37 26.81 5.92 -19.97
CA VAL A 37 27.41 7.20 -19.63
C VAL A 37 26.75 7.68 -18.34
N PHE A 38 27.55 7.87 -17.30
CA PHE A 38 27.11 8.50 -16.07
C PHE A 38 27.28 10.02 -16.18
N TYR A 39 26.52 10.77 -15.40
CA TYR A 39 26.72 12.21 -15.29
C TYR A 39 28.10 12.50 -14.67
N GLY A 40 28.83 13.45 -15.26
CA GLY A 40 30.08 13.95 -14.69
C GLY A 40 29.83 15.01 -13.60
N LEU A 41 30.92 15.53 -13.02
CA LEU A 41 30.87 16.64 -12.06
C LEU A 41 30.16 17.88 -12.69
N PRO A 42 29.48 18.71 -11.88
CA PRO A 42 28.74 19.85 -12.39
C PRO A 42 29.68 20.85 -13.05
N CYS A 43 29.16 21.62 -14.00
CA CYS A 43 29.86 22.72 -14.60
C CYS A 43 30.29 23.76 -13.54
N ALA A 44 31.53 24.25 -13.60
CA ALA A 44 32.03 25.25 -12.66
C ALA A 44 31.34 26.62 -12.79
N ASN A 45 30.78 26.94 -13.98
CA ASN A 45 30.19 28.24 -14.27
C ASN A 45 28.67 28.29 -14.06
N CYS A 46 27.94 27.24 -14.45
CA CYS A 46 26.47 27.20 -14.36
C CYS A 46 25.92 26.09 -13.44
N HIS A 47 26.79 25.31 -12.79
CA HIS A 47 26.43 24.22 -11.88
C HIS A 47 25.55 23.11 -12.48
N THR A 48 25.37 23.09 -13.79
CA THR A 48 24.57 22.07 -14.48
C THR A 48 25.36 20.76 -14.58
N TYR A 49 24.71 19.65 -14.24
CA TYR A 49 25.23 18.30 -14.46
C TYR A 49 25.02 17.90 -15.92
N TYR A 50 26.05 17.32 -16.53
CA TYR A 50 26.03 16.88 -17.91
C TYR A 50 26.92 15.64 -18.08
N ASP A 51 26.65 14.88 -19.13
CA ASP A 51 27.24 13.56 -19.38
C ASP A 51 28.78 13.60 -19.30
N ALA A 52 29.39 12.56 -18.72
CA ALA A 52 30.83 12.53 -18.47
C ALA A 52 31.68 12.48 -19.76
N ASP A 53 31.12 12.01 -20.87
CA ASP A 53 31.75 11.96 -22.18
C ASP A 53 31.79 13.33 -22.88
N GLN A 54 30.88 14.25 -22.53
CA GLN A 54 30.88 15.62 -23.01
C GLN A 54 31.96 16.43 -22.27
N SER A 55 32.94 16.97 -22.98
CA SER A 55 33.98 17.83 -22.39
C SER A 55 33.50 19.27 -22.15
N VAL A 56 32.44 19.70 -22.83
CA VAL A 56 31.92 21.07 -22.81
C VAL A 56 30.50 21.10 -22.27
N CYS A 57 30.20 22.04 -21.38
CA CYS A 57 28.85 22.20 -20.82
C CYS A 57 27.84 22.58 -21.92
N PRO A 58 26.72 21.86 -22.08
CA PRO A 58 25.71 22.16 -23.09
C PRO A 58 24.97 23.48 -22.83
N VAL A 59 25.02 24.02 -21.61
CA VAL A 59 24.30 25.23 -21.21
C VAL A 59 25.14 26.48 -21.45
N CYS A 60 26.33 26.57 -20.86
CA CYS A 60 27.17 27.77 -20.90
C CYS A 60 28.43 27.63 -21.76
N LYS A 61 28.62 26.48 -22.43
CA LYS A 61 29.76 26.18 -23.32
C LYS A 61 31.14 26.31 -22.68
N SER A 62 31.22 26.35 -21.36
CA SER A 62 32.50 26.27 -20.65
C SER A 62 32.98 24.82 -20.59
N ASP A 63 34.29 24.63 -20.67
CA ASP A 63 35.00 23.36 -20.49
C ASP A 63 35.34 23.06 -19.03
N GLN A 64 35.15 24.03 -18.13
CA GLN A 64 35.48 23.88 -16.72
C GLN A 64 34.38 23.13 -15.95
N ARG A 65 34.79 22.03 -15.31
CA ARG A 65 34.00 21.29 -14.30
C ARG A 65 34.50 21.61 -12.91
N VAL A 66 33.63 21.47 -11.91
CA VAL A 66 34.03 21.56 -10.50
C VAL A 66 35.05 20.46 -10.21
N ALA A 67 36.25 20.82 -9.79
CA ALA A 67 37.28 19.84 -9.42
C ALA A 67 36.78 18.99 -8.24
N PRO A 68 37.06 17.67 -8.21
CA PRO A 68 36.88 16.89 -6.99
C PRO A 68 37.64 17.60 -5.87
N LYS A 69 36.96 17.95 -4.79
CA LYS A 69 37.62 18.49 -3.61
C LYS A 69 38.47 17.35 -3.06
N ALA A 70 39.76 17.33 -3.41
CA ALA A 70 40.70 16.38 -2.85
C ALA A 70 40.65 16.57 -1.34
N ALA A 71 40.13 15.58 -0.62
CA ALA A 71 40.30 15.55 0.82
C ALA A 71 41.81 15.54 1.08
N PRO A 72 42.33 16.38 2.00
CA PRO A 72 43.73 16.33 2.36
C PRO A 72 44.03 14.91 2.81
N VAL A 73 44.88 14.22 2.05
CA VAL A 73 45.43 12.93 2.46
C VAL A 73 46.34 13.24 3.64
N PRO A 74 46.03 12.81 4.88
CA PRO A 74 46.94 13.06 5.98
C PRO A 74 48.27 12.38 5.65
N ALA A 75 49.36 13.14 5.71
CA ALA A 75 50.70 12.56 5.74
C ALA A 75 50.75 11.64 6.97
N MET A 76 50.88 10.33 6.74
CA MET A 76 51.00 9.33 7.81
C MET A 76 52.34 9.54 8.51
N ALA A 77 52.37 10.46 9.47
CA ALA A 77 53.38 10.53 10.51
C ALA A 77 52.87 9.71 11.70
N ASP A 78 53.71 8.79 12.14
CA ASP A 78 53.56 7.86 13.27
C ASP A 78 52.43 6.83 13.19
N ALA A 79 52.86 5.57 13.24
CA ALA A 79 52.04 4.38 13.21
C ALA A 79 51.33 4.19 14.56
N ASP A 80 50.15 4.76 14.72
CA ASP A 80 49.09 3.98 15.35
C ASP A 80 48.79 2.78 14.44
N PRO A 81 48.60 1.56 14.99
CA PRO A 81 48.16 0.44 14.18
C PRO A 81 46.85 0.85 13.52
N ARG A 82 46.87 1.01 12.20
CA ARG A 82 45.65 1.18 11.43
C ARG A 82 44.74 0.01 11.83
N PRO A 83 43.53 0.27 12.37
CA PRO A 83 42.65 -0.80 12.79
C PRO A 83 42.44 -1.72 11.60
N SER A 84 42.56 -3.03 11.86
CA SER A 84 42.34 -4.02 10.83
C SER A 84 40.89 -3.93 10.33
N LEU A 85 40.62 -4.47 9.15
CA LEU A 85 39.25 -4.53 8.64
C LEU A 85 38.34 -5.27 9.62
N ASP A 86 38.87 -6.29 10.31
CA ASP A 86 38.16 -7.05 11.34
C ASP A 86 37.84 -6.17 12.57
N ASP A 87 38.77 -5.31 13.00
CA ASP A 87 38.52 -4.36 14.12
C ASP A 87 37.43 -3.34 13.77
N LEU A 88 37.43 -2.84 12.52
CA LEU A 88 36.43 -1.90 12.01
C LEU A 88 35.05 -2.56 11.85
N GLU A 89 35.01 -3.84 11.45
CA GLU A 89 33.78 -4.63 11.41
C GLU A 89 33.22 -4.86 12.81
N GLU A 90 34.07 -5.15 13.79
CA GLU A 90 33.67 -5.31 15.19
C GLU A 90 33.14 -3.99 15.78
N GLU A 91 33.81 -2.86 15.53
CA GLU A 91 33.32 -1.53 15.92
C GLU A 91 31.98 -1.19 15.27
N ARG A 92 31.81 -1.50 13.98
CA ARG A 92 30.55 -1.31 13.26
C ARG A 92 29.44 -2.15 13.88
N GLU A 93 29.70 -3.41 14.23
CA GLU A 93 28.72 -4.27 14.88
C GLU A 93 28.33 -3.76 16.27
N ARG A 94 29.31 -3.31 17.06
CA ARG A 94 29.06 -2.67 18.37
C ARG A 94 28.16 -1.45 18.22
N PHE A 95 28.50 -0.55 17.29
CA PHE A 95 27.72 0.66 17.03
C PHE A 95 26.30 0.34 16.56
N LEU A 96 26.14 -0.60 15.62
CA LEU A 96 24.81 -0.99 15.12
C LEU A 96 23.96 -1.61 16.22
N LYS A 97 24.56 -2.38 17.14
CA LYS A 97 23.85 -3.00 18.25
C LYS A 97 23.39 -1.94 19.27
N GLU A 98 24.26 -1.00 19.60
CA GLU A 98 23.96 0.09 20.53
C GLU A 98 22.89 1.02 19.94
N PHE A 99 23.05 1.46 18.70
CA PHE A 99 22.08 2.29 17.99
C PHE A 99 20.71 1.58 17.85
N ARG A 100 20.71 0.27 17.56
CA ARG A 100 19.47 -0.52 17.54
C ARG A 100 18.82 -0.58 18.92
N SER A 101 19.61 -0.69 19.99
CA SER A 101 19.09 -0.71 21.36
C SER A 101 18.50 0.65 21.77
N GLU A 102 19.12 1.74 21.37
CA GLU A 102 18.63 3.11 21.60
C GLU A 102 17.34 3.37 20.82
N LEU A 103 17.29 3.02 19.54
CA LEU A 103 16.08 3.13 18.73
C LEU A 103 14.95 2.27 19.30
N PHE A 104 15.24 1.05 19.76
CA PHE A 104 14.25 0.20 20.39
C PHE A 104 13.71 0.81 21.68
N SER A 105 14.59 1.36 22.52
CA SER A 105 14.21 2.05 23.77
C SER A 105 13.35 3.29 23.51
N ALA A 106 13.77 4.15 22.58
CA ALA A 106 13.02 5.35 22.20
C ALA A 106 11.65 5.00 21.60
N ASN A 107 11.58 4.00 20.72
CA ASN A 107 10.32 3.56 20.12
C ASN A 107 9.39 2.92 21.17
N MET A 108 9.94 2.17 22.13
CA MET A 108 9.18 1.61 23.24
C MET A 108 8.61 2.71 24.16
N GLN A 109 9.36 3.77 24.44
CA GLN A 109 8.91 4.91 25.24
C GLN A 109 7.83 5.74 24.53
N ILE A 110 7.97 5.98 23.21
CA ILE A 110 6.97 6.69 22.40
C ILE A 110 5.65 5.89 22.36
N ASN A 111 5.73 4.57 22.22
CA ASN A 111 4.55 3.70 22.20
C ASN A 111 3.85 3.60 23.57
N ALA A 112 4.62 3.64 24.68
CA ALA A 112 4.05 3.66 26.03
C ALA A 112 3.30 4.95 26.38
N ALA A 113 3.74 6.10 25.85
CA ALA A 113 3.08 7.40 26.07
C ALA A 113 1.83 7.60 25.20
N ALA A 114 1.78 6.94 24.03
CA ALA A 114 0.65 6.93 23.13
C ALA A 114 -0.33 5.80 23.46
N SER A 115 -0.71 5.58 24.71
CA SER A 115 -1.86 4.73 25.07
C SER A 115 -3.12 5.31 24.39
N PHE A 116 -3.56 4.97 23.17
CA PHE A 116 -3.90 3.66 22.66
C PHE A 116 -4.63 2.86 23.74
N ARG A 117 -5.69 3.43 24.31
CA ARG A 117 -6.69 2.70 25.08
C ARG A 117 -7.89 2.50 24.17
N CYS A 118 -8.47 1.31 24.17
CA CYS A 118 -9.77 1.12 23.54
C CYS A 118 -10.79 1.98 24.30
N SER A 119 -11.57 2.80 23.58
CA SER A 119 -12.63 3.65 24.18
C SER A 119 -13.84 2.85 24.68
N LEU A 120 -13.87 1.54 24.42
CA LEU A 120 -14.93 0.60 24.83
C LEU A 120 -14.40 -0.33 25.92
N GLU A 121 -14.15 0.23 27.11
CA GLU A 121 -13.62 -0.49 28.29
C GLU A 121 -14.49 -1.68 28.71
N GLU A 122 -15.80 -1.65 28.42
CA GLU A 122 -16.76 -2.72 28.71
C GLU A 122 -16.44 -4.07 28.03
N ASN A 123 -15.65 -4.06 26.95
CA ASN A 123 -15.25 -5.27 26.23
C ASN A 123 -13.97 -5.92 26.81
N HIS A 124 -13.43 -5.42 27.93
CA HIS A 124 -12.17 -5.89 28.51
C HIS A 124 -12.35 -6.38 29.97
N GLU A 125 -11.86 -7.58 30.28
CA GLU A 125 -11.91 -8.14 31.66
C GLU A 125 -10.82 -7.58 32.59
N ARG A 126 -9.71 -7.06 32.04
CA ARG A 126 -8.63 -6.42 32.80
C ARG A 126 -8.12 -5.18 32.06
N ASN A 127 -7.81 -4.15 32.86
CA ASN A 127 -7.47 -2.79 32.45
C ASN A 127 -6.50 -2.71 31.26
N ALA A 128 -6.97 -2.05 30.19
CA ALA A 128 -6.24 -1.35 29.14
C ALA A 128 -4.94 -2.02 28.63
N GLU A 129 -5.06 -2.82 27.58
CA GLU A 129 -3.94 -3.21 26.72
C GLU A 129 -3.69 -2.13 25.65
N PRO A 130 -2.43 -1.97 25.16
CA PRO A 130 -2.10 -0.97 24.14
C PRO A 130 -2.95 -1.20 22.88
N ALA A 131 -3.53 -0.14 22.32
CA ALA A 131 -4.43 -0.10 21.17
C ALA A 131 -3.77 -0.54 19.86
N ALA A 132 -3.58 -1.84 19.81
CA ALA A 132 -4.25 -2.60 18.79
C ALA A 132 -5.78 -2.51 19.01
N ILE A 133 -6.55 -2.27 17.94
CA ILE A 133 -7.99 -2.53 17.97
C ILE A 133 -8.14 -3.98 18.42
N CYS A 134 -8.75 -4.21 19.59
CA CYS A 134 -8.89 -5.58 20.08
C CYS A 134 -9.76 -6.36 19.09
N LYS A 135 -9.50 -7.67 18.96
CA LYS A 135 -10.24 -8.52 18.02
C LYS A 135 -11.76 -8.38 18.20
N GLY A 136 -12.24 -8.27 19.44
CA GLY A 136 -13.66 -8.05 19.73
C GLY A 136 -14.22 -6.74 19.15
N CYS A 137 -13.49 -5.62 19.24
CA CYS A 137 -13.93 -4.35 18.65
C CYS A 137 -13.89 -4.39 17.12
N TYR A 138 -12.88 -5.03 16.54
CA TYR A 138 -12.80 -5.24 15.09
C TYR A 138 -13.96 -6.11 14.60
N ASP A 139 -14.20 -7.26 15.25
CA ASP A 139 -15.27 -8.19 14.92
C ASP A 139 -16.65 -7.52 15.09
N GLN A 140 -16.86 -6.70 16.11
CA GLN A 140 -18.09 -5.93 16.29
C GLN A 140 -18.31 -4.89 15.17
N LEU A 141 -17.26 -4.19 14.76
CA LEU A 141 -17.33 -3.23 13.66
C LEU A 141 -17.59 -3.94 12.33
N GLN A 142 -16.89 -5.05 12.10
CA GLN A 142 -17.07 -5.89 10.93
C GLN A 142 -18.48 -6.44 10.86
N GLN A 143 -19.01 -6.97 11.97
CA GLN A 143 -20.38 -7.47 12.05
C GLN A 143 -21.41 -6.38 11.71
N LYS A 144 -21.20 -5.12 12.16
CA LYS A 144 -22.07 -3.99 11.80
C LYS A 144 -21.97 -3.65 10.32
N ALA A 145 -20.78 -3.70 9.74
CA ALA A 145 -20.58 -3.50 8.30
C ALA A 145 -21.28 -4.58 7.48
N ASP A 146 -21.12 -5.85 7.87
CA ASP A 146 -21.77 -6.99 7.21
C ASP A 146 -23.30 -6.91 7.30
N GLN A 147 -23.85 -6.47 8.45
CA GLN A 147 -25.29 -6.22 8.60
C GLN A 147 -25.80 -5.10 7.70
N MET A 148 -25.03 -4.01 7.55
CA MET A 148 -25.38 -2.91 6.66
C MET A 148 -25.31 -3.35 5.19
N GLU A 149 -24.28 -4.10 4.81
CA GLU A 149 -24.16 -4.67 3.48
C GLU A 149 -25.33 -5.60 3.16
N ALA A 150 -25.67 -6.52 4.08
CA ALA A 150 -26.83 -7.39 3.93
C ALA A 150 -28.14 -6.59 3.81
N ALA A 151 -28.30 -5.50 4.56
CA ALA A 151 -29.48 -4.64 4.49
C ALA A 151 -29.61 -3.91 3.14
N MET A 152 -28.49 -3.54 2.51
CA MET A 152 -28.48 -2.96 1.16
C MET A 152 -28.81 -3.98 0.06
N HIS A 153 -28.60 -5.28 0.32
CA HIS A 153 -28.98 -6.37 -0.56
C HIS A 153 -30.47 -6.75 -0.44
N ILE A 154 -31.35 -5.74 -0.32
CA ILE A 154 -32.80 -5.94 -0.38
C ILE A 154 -33.22 -6.48 -1.75
N ASP A 155 -34.15 -7.44 -1.76
CA ASP A 155 -34.67 -8.01 -3.01
C ASP A 155 -35.39 -6.95 -3.83
N VAL A 156 -35.14 -6.94 -5.15
CA VAL A 156 -35.72 -5.94 -6.06
C VAL A 156 -37.26 -5.97 -6.03
N LYS A 157 -37.86 -7.17 -5.88
CA LYS A 157 -39.33 -7.32 -5.79
C LYS A 157 -39.89 -6.68 -4.52
N GLU A 158 -39.19 -6.87 -3.41
CA GLU A 158 -39.56 -6.29 -2.12
C GLU A 158 -39.39 -4.77 -2.12
N ALA A 159 -38.26 -4.28 -2.64
CA ALA A 159 -38.02 -2.85 -2.82
C ALA A 159 -39.10 -2.21 -3.72
N ALA A 160 -39.48 -2.86 -4.82
CA ALA A 160 -40.54 -2.38 -5.71
C ALA A 160 -41.90 -2.32 -4.99
N GLN A 161 -42.21 -3.30 -4.14
CA GLN A 161 -43.44 -3.31 -3.36
C GLN A 161 -43.47 -2.15 -2.36
N ILE A 162 -42.37 -1.91 -1.62
CA ILE A 162 -42.25 -0.79 -0.68
C ILE A 162 -42.45 0.55 -1.39
N VAL A 163 -41.84 0.72 -2.58
CA VAL A 163 -42.03 1.91 -3.40
C VAL A 163 -43.48 2.06 -3.83
N TYR A 164 -44.10 0.99 -4.33
CA TYR A 164 -45.49 1.02 -4.77
C TYR A 164 -46.43 1.44 -3.63
N ASP A 165 -46.29 0.82 -2.46
CA ASP A 165 -47.11 1.11 -1.29
C ASP A 165 -46.92 2.55 -0.79
N ALA A 166 -45.68 3.05 -0.79
CA ALA A 166 -45.36 4.41 -0.37
C ALA A 166 -45.86 5.49 -1.35
N VAL A 167 -45.82 5.20 -2.65
CA VAL A 167 -46.32 6.10 -3.70
C VAL A 167 -47.84 6.22 -3.62
N TRP A 168 -48.54 5.11 -3.37
CA TRP A 168 -50.00 5.07 -3.32
C TRP A 168 -50.60 5.43 -1.96
N ALA A 169 -49.79 5.62 -0.92
CA ALA A 169 -50.25 6.02 0.41
C ALA A 169 -50.80 7.46 0.47
N ASP A 170 -50.28 8.38 -0.35
CA ASP A 170 -50.79 9.76 -0.47
C ASP A 170 -50.73 10.24 -1.93
N PRO A 171 -51.77 9.96 -2.73
CA PRO A 171 -51.81 10.34 -4.15
C PRO A 171 -52.11 11.84 -4.35
N SER A 172 -52.23 12.63 -3.28
CA SER A 172 -52.67 14.03 -3.34
C SER A 172 -51.61 14.96 -3.89
N ASP A 173 -50.32 14.63 -3.71
CA ASP A 173 -49.19 15.47 -4.09
C ASP A 173 -48.12 14.69 -4.87
N PRO A 174 -48.07 14.82 -6.21
CA PRO A 174 -47.10 14.09 -7.03
C PRO A 174 -45.65 14.46 -6.71
N ALA A 175 -45.38 15.65 -6.13
CA ALA A 175 -44.02 16.07 -5.77
C ALA A 175 -43.47 15.31 -4.56
N LYS A 176 -44.34 14.83 -3.66
CA LYS A 176 -43.95 14.08 -2.46
C LYS A 176 -43.78 12.59 -2.71
N THR A 177 -44.30 12.07 -3.82
CA THR A 177 -44.24 10.66 -4.22
C THR A 177 -42.84 10.06 -4.11
N TYR A 178 -41.83 10.73 -4.69
CA TYR A 178 -40.45 10.26 -4.65
C TYR A 178 -39.83 10.36 -3.26
N GLN A 179 -40.20 11.39 -2.50
CA GLN A 179 -39.73 11.58 -1.12
C GLN A 179 -40.31 10.51 -0.18
N ASN A 180 -41.59 10.16 -0.37
CA ASN A 180 -42.27 9.10 0.37
C ASN A 180 -41.65 7.73 0.05
N ALA A 181 -41.45 7.42 -1.23
CA ALA A 181 -40.78 6.19 -1.65
C ALA A 181 -39.34 6.09 -1.11
N ALA A 182 -38.55 7.16 -1.21
CA ALA A 182 -37.18 7.20 -0.70
C ALA A 182 -37.13 7.04 0.83
N SER A 183 -38.00 7.74 1.56
CA SER A 183 -38.06 7.64 3.02
C SER A 183 -38.52 6.25 3.50
N ALA A 184 -39.48 5.63 2.80
CA ALA A 184 -39.92 4.26 3.08
C ALA A 184 -38.80 3.24 2.86
N LEU A 185 -38.11 3.29 1.72
CA LEU A 185 -36.96 2.42 1.45
C LEU A 185 -35.83 2.59 2.47
N LEU A 186 -35.47 3.85 2.79
CA LEU A 186 -34.44 4.13 3.77
C LEU A 186 -34.83 3.67 5.18
N THR A 187 -36.11 3.73 5.52
CA THR A 187 -36.64 3.23 6.80
C THR A 187 -36.48 1.72 6.88
N GLU A 188 -36.81 1.00 5.82
CA GLU A 188 -36.69 -0.46 5.78
C GLU A 188 -35.22 -0.92 5.81
N ILE A 189 -34.34 -0.26 5.05
CA ILE A 189 -32.90 -0.55 5.06
C ILE A 189 -32.30 -0.29 6.45
N ARG A 190 -32.65 0.83 7.10
CA ARG A 190 -32.17 1.14 8.47
C ARG A 190 -32.65 0.11 9.49
N LYS A 191 -33.91 -0.32 9.39
CA LYS A 191 -34.49 -1.36 10.24
C LYS A 191 -33.73 -2.68 10.12
N ARG A 192 -33.37 -3.08 8.90
CA ARG A 192 -32.58 -4.30 8.63
C ARG A 192 -31.13 -4.18 9.11
N ALA A 193 -30.55 -2.99 8.98
CA ALA A 193 -29.21 -2.68 9.48
C ALA A 193 -29.14 -2.54 11.02
N GLY A 194 -30.24 -2.76 11.74
CA GLY A 194 -30.29 -2.60 13.21
C GLY A 194 -30.15 -1.15 13.70
N ILE A 195 -30.31 -0.17 12.80
CA ILE A 195 -30.26 1.26 13.12
C ILE A 195 -31.65 1.68 13.58
N ASN A 196 -31.88 1.64 14.89
CA ASN A 196 -33.13 2.16 15.46
C ASN A 196 -33.29 3.65 15.10
N ILE A 197 -34.47 4.01 14.58
CA ILE A 197 -34.78 5.32 13.97
C ILE A 197 -34.89 6.43 15.04
N VAL A 198 -34.69 6.09 16.32
CA VAL A 198 -34.57 7.06 17.41
C VAL A 198 -33.16 7.66 17.38
N LEU A 199 -32.96 8.62 16.48
CA LEU A 199 -32.01 9.73 16.56
C LEU A 199 -30.76 9.51 17.46
N THR A 200 -29.84 8.62 17.08
CA THR A 200 -28.45 8.85 17.49
C THR A 200 -27.93 9.93 16.55
N THR A 201 -27.77 11.14 17.10
CA THR A 201 -27.00 12.21 16.50
C THR A 201 -25.72 11.60 15.94
N LEU A 202 -25.60 11.54 14.61
CA LEU A 202 -24.31 11.47 13.94
C LEU A 202 -23.61 12.78 14.30
N GLN A 203 -23.06 12.86 15.51
CA GLN A 203 -22.16 13.93 15.88
C GLN A 203 -21.01 13.81 14.89
N PRO A 204 -20.79 14.81 14.03
CA PRO A 204 -19.63 14.80 13.17
C PRO A 204 -18.40 14.73 14.07
N TYR A 205 -17.48 13.83 13.77
CA TYR A 205 -16.17 13.78 14.41
C TYR A 205 -15.56 15.19 14.34
N GLN A 206 -15.41 15.83 15.50
CA GLN A 206 -14.67 17.07 15.60
C GLN A 206 -13.18 16.70 15.57
N HIS A 207 -12.49 17.22 14.55
CA HIS A 207 -11.05 17.11 14.39
C HIS A 207 -10.29 17.90 15.46
#